data_AF-A0A1G2DIH2-F1
#
_entry.id   AF-A0A1G2DIH2-F1
#
_cell.length_a   1.000
_cell.length_b   1.000
_cell.length_c   1.000
_cell.angle_alpha   90.00
_cell.angle_beta   90.00
_cell.angle_gamma   90.00
#
_symmetry.space_group_name_H-M   'P 1'
#
loop_
_entity.id
_entity.type
_entity.pdbx_description
1 polymer ?
#
loop_
_entity_poly.entity_id
_entity_poly.type
_entity_poly.pdbx_seq_one_letter_code
_entity_poly.pdbx_strand_id
1 'polypeptide(L)'
;MAKRGKVHELHKNNFAFLGLLKCASCGCSITAEKQKGHNYYRCTRKKGLCQEKHYLREEALTEQITSYLQKVSLSSQDAEKVLAALDSEQDKAREDAQSEVSVLKEQLSRVEAKLQKLLDIYLAGALSTEEYAAKKQSLLSEKVSLSEKITDFETKGLSWLEPAREFVKSLNQAANLLSSPNPSAMTTFLKNIGSNHIVNS
;
A
#
# COMPACT_ATOMS: atom_id res chain seq x y z
N MET A 1 27.85 35.30 14.52
CA MET A 1 26.40 35.59 14.46
C MET A 1 25.68 34.79 15.55
N ALA A 2 25.23 35.46 16.62
CA ALA A 2 24.55 34.81 17.74
C ALA A 2 23.08 34.52 17.36
N LYS A 3 22.64 33.27 17.50
CA LYS A 3 21.24 32.86 17.25
C LYS A 3 20.32 33.57 18.25
N ARG A 4 19.61 34.60 17.79
CA ARG A 4 18.57 35.30 18.55
C ARG A 4 17.26 34.53 18.45
N GLY A 5 16.84 33.94 19.56
CA GLY A 5 15.51 33.38 19.78
C GLY A 5 15.55 32.44 20.98
N LYS A 6 14.69 32.65 21.99
CA LYS A 6 14.44 31.63 23.02
C LYS A 6 14.02 30.37 22.28
N VAL A 7 14.77 29.27 22.45
CA VAL A 7 14.31 27.96 22.02
C VAL A 7 13.04 27.69 22.82
N HIS A 8 11.87 27.77 22.17
CA HIS A 8 10.68 27.20 22.75
C HIS A 8 10.94 25.69 22.77
N GLU A 9 11.20 25.15 23.96
CA GLU A 9 11.08 23.71 24.16
C GLU A 9 9.64 23.36 23.77
N LEU A 10 9.49 22.75 22.59
CA LEU A 10 8.25 22.14 22.19
C LEU A 10 8.00 21.03 23.22
N HIS A 11 7.23 21.35 24.25
CA HIS A 11 6.62 20.37 25.12
C HIS A 11 5.73 19.51 24.21
N LYS A 12 6.31 18.45 23.64
CA LYS A 12 5.57 17.43 22.90
C LYS A 12 4.73 16.71 23.93
N ASN A 13 3.52 17.21 24.15
CA ASN A 13 2.48 16.39 24.74
C ASN A 13 2.25 15.24 23.76
N ASN A 14 2.81 14.06 24.07
CA ASN A 14 2.70 12.86 23.26
C ASN A 14 1.28 12.28 23.40
N PHE A 15 0.32 12.91 22.72
CA PHE A 15 -1.03 12.36 22.58
C PHE A 15 -1.02 11.29 21.50
N ALA A 16 -1.32 10.05 21.88
CA ALA A 16 -1.08 8.87 21.05
C ALA A 16 -1.81 8.89 19.71
N PHE A 17 -3.04 9.43 19.65
CA PHE A 17 -3.90 9.37 18.46
C PHE A 17 -3.87 10.62 17.58
N LEU A 18 -2.98 11.58 17.84
CA LEU A 18 -2.85 12.79 17.02
C LEU A 18 -2.40 12.49 15.60
N GLY A 19 -2.95 13.25 14.64
CA GLY A 19 -2.64 13.12 13.22
C GLY A 19 -3.26 11.89 12.54
N LEU A 20 -3.90 11.00 13.30
CA LEU A 20 -4.55 9.79 12.79
C LEU A 20 -6.05 10.01 12.51
N LEU A 21 -6.74 10.65 13.45
CA LEU A 21 -8.20 10.65 13.51
C LEU A 21 -8.86 11.85 12.82
N LYS A 22 -10.03 11.62 12.24
CA LYS A 22 -10.94 12.60 11.67
C LYS A 22 -12.29 12.56 12.39
N CYS A 23 -12.91 13.72 12.53
CA CYS A 23 -14.27 13.84 13.05
C CYS A 23 -15.27 13.27 12.03
N ALA A 24 -16.18 12.40 12.48
CA ALA A 24 -17.21 11.82 11.62
C ALA A 24 -18.17 12.85 11.04
N SER A 25 -18.60 13.84 11.84
CA SER A 25 -19.63 14.79 11.42
C SER A 25 -19.14 15.83 10.41
N CYS A 26 -17.88 16.26 10.48
CA CYS A 26 -17.38 17.37 9.64
C CYS A 26 -16.05 17.09 8.92
N GLY A 27 -15.43 15.91 9.14
CA GLY A 27 -14.17 15.53 8.52
C GLY A 27 -12.95 16.38 8.92
N CYS A 28 -13.08 17.24 9.94
CA CYS A 28 -11.93 17.97 10.47
C CYS A 28 -11.00 17.04 11.24
N SER A 29 -9.72 17.39 11.33
CA SER A 29 -8.77 16.65 12.19
C SER A 29 -9.17 16.76 13.66
N ILE A 30 -8.86 15.70 14.40
CA ILE A 30 -8.95 15.67 15.87
C ILE A 30 -7.68 16.25 16.47
N THR A 31 -7.84 17.06 17.52
CA THR A 31 -6.77 17.57 18.38
C THR A 31 -6.95 17.03 19.79
N ALA A 32 -5.94 17.19 20.64
CA ALA A 32 -5.99 16.74 22.03
C ALA A 32 -5.46 17.80 23.00
N GLU A 33 -5.96 17.76 24.23
CA GLU A 33 -5.51 18.58 25.35
C GLU A 33 -5.53 17.79 26.66
N LYS A 34 -4.68 18.17 27.61
CA LYS A 34 -4.60 17.52 28.91
C LYS A 34 -5.34 18.35 29.95
N GLN A 35 -6.30 17.76 30.64
CA GLN A 35 -7.06 18.40 31.71
C GLN A 35 -7.07 17.50 32.95
N LYS A 36 -6.70 18.06 34.11
CA LYS A 36 -6.71 17.34 35.41
C LYS A 36 -6.05 15.95 35.36
N GLY A 37 -4.92 15.84 34.65
CA GLY A 37 -4.19 14.58 34.50
C GLY A 37 -4.66 13.67 33.37
N HIS A 38 -5.82 13.94 32.76
CA HIS A 38 -6.40 13.11 31.69
C HIS A 38 -6.25 13.75 30.31
N ASN A 39 -6.10 12.91 29.28
CA ASN A 39 -6.03 13.33 27.88
C ASN A 39 -7.43 13.34 27.28
N TYR A 40 -7.80 14.44 26.63
CA TYR A 40 -9.09 14.60 25.97
C TYR A 40 -8.90 14.97 24.50
N TYR A 41 -9.64 14.30 23.63
CA TYR A 41 -9.64 14.47 22.19
C TYR A 41 -10.90 15.22 21.76
N ARG A 42 -10.76 16.16 20.82
CA ARG A 42 -11.88 16.91 20.25
C ARG A 42 -11.67 17.27 18.79
N CYS A 43 -12.77 17.48 18.09
CA CYS A 43 -12.74 18.06 16.76
C CYS A 43 -12.16 19.48 16.78
N THR A 44 -11.30 19.81 15.81
CA THR A 44 -10.72 21.16 15.65
C THR A 44 -11.72 22.20 15.14
N ARG A 45 -12.85 21.78 14.55
CA ARG A 45 -13.91 22.65 13.99
C ARG A 45 -13.42 23.69 12.99
N LYS A 46 -12.30 23.44 12.31
CA LYS A 46 -11.71 24.38 11.34
C LYS A 46 -12.59 24.66 10.11
N LYS A 47 -13.48 23.74 9.75
CA LYS A 47 -14.42 23.88 8.62
C LYS A 47 -15.74 24.56 9.00
N GLY A 48 -15.87 25.11 10.21
CA GLY A 48 -17.08 25.77 10.69
C GLY A 48 -17.83 24.98 11.75
N LEU A 49 -19.16 25.18 11.82
CA LEU A 49 -20.01 24.56 12.83
C LEU A 49 -19.94 23.03 12.75
N CYS A 50 -19.62 22.40 13.87
CA CYS A 50 -19.59 20.95 14.01
C CYS A 50 -20.62 20.53 15.06
N GLN A 51 -21.38 19.48 14.77
CA GLN A 51 -22.36 18.90 15.70
C GLN A 51 -21.67 18.25 16.91
N GLU A 52 -20.41 17.83 16.75
CA GLU A 52 -19.59 17.30 17.83
C GLU A 52 -19.26 18.35 18.88
N LYS A 53 -19.99 18.29 20.00
CA LYS A 53 -19.86 19.22 21.12
C LYS A 53 -18.95 18.71 22.23
N HIS A 54 -18.77 17.39 22.32
CA HIS A 54 -18.13 16.74 23.45
C HIS A 54 -16.63 16.50 23.23
N TYR A 55 -15.95 16.31 24.36
CA TYR A 55 -14.55 15.91 24.43
C TYR A 55 -14.52 14.43 24.75
N LEU A 56 -13.84 13.66 23.93
CA LEU A 56 -13.69 12.22 24.14
C LEU A 56 -12.43 11.96 24.97
N ARG A 57 -12.61 11.32 26.13
CA ARG A 57 -11.48 10.93 26.99
C ARG A 57 -10.66 9.82 26.32
N GLU A 58 -9.35 9.81 26.52
CA GLU A 58 -8.44 8.83 25.88
C GLU A 58 -8.80 7.39 26.17
N GLU A 59 -9.28 7.09 27.37
CA GLU A 59 -9.73 5.75 27.78
C GLU A 59 -10.95 5.31 26.95
N ALA A 60 -11.95 6.17 26.80
CA ALA A 60 -13.13 5.89 25.98
C ALA A 60 -12.78 5.75 24.48
N LEU A 61 -11.86 6.58 23.97
CA LEU A 61 -11.32 6.43 22.63
C LEU A 61 -10.59 5.10 22.45
N THR A 62 -9.77 4.72 23.44
CA THR A 62 -9.04 3.44 23.44
C THR A 62 -9.99 2.25 23.44
N GLU A 63 -11.09 2.32 24.19
CA GLU A 63 -12.15 1.32 24.19
C GLU A 63 -12.85 1.20 22.82
N GLN A 64 -13.20 2.33 22.19
CA GLN A 64 -13.77 2.32 20.83
C GLN A 64 -12.83 1.63 19.83
N ILE A 65 -11.54 1.97 19.87
CA ILE A 65 -10.54 1.35 19.00
C ILE A 65 -10.39 -0.14 19.32
N THR A 66 -10.35 -0.52 20.59
CA THR A 66 -10.24 -1.92 21.02
C THR A 66 -11.41 -2.75 20.49
N SER A 67 -12.64 -2.22 20.61
CA SER A 67 -13.84 -2.89 20.07
C SER A 67 -13.79 -3.06 18.55
N TYR A 68 -13.21 -2.10 17.83
CA TYR A 68 -12.99 -2.25 16.39
C TYR A 68 -11.91 -3.30 16.09
N LEU A 69 -10.79 -3.26 16.80
CA LEU A 69 -9.69 -4.23 16.63
C LEU A 69 -10.13 -5.67 16.88
N GLN A 70 -11.01 -5.89 17.85
CA GLN A 70 -11.62 -7.21 18.12
C GLN A 70 -12.37 -7.79 16.91
N LYS A 71 -13.02 -6.93 16.11
CA LYS A 71 -13.79 -7.37 14.95
C LYS A 71 -12.92 -7.75 13.76
N VAL A 72 -11.73 -7.17 13.68
CA VAL A 72 -10.80 -7.36 12.55
C VAL A 72 -9.61 -8.26 12.88
N SER A 73 -9.40 -8.59 14.16
CA SER A 73 -8.34 -9.50 14.58
C SER A 73 -8.59 -10.91 14.07
N LEU A 74 -7.57 -11.55 13.52
CA LEU A 74 -7.63 -12.94 13.08
C LEU A 74 -7.10 -13.88 14.16
N SER A 75 -7.82 -14.97 14.41
CA SER A 75 -7.31 -16.08 15.21
C SER A 75 -6.06 -16.68 14.54
N SER A 76 -5.16 -17.30 15.31
CA SER A 76 -3.99 -17.97 14.72
C SER A 76 -4.40 -19.06 13.73
N GLN A 77 -5.47 -19.79 14.05
CA GLN A 77 -6.01 -20.82 13.17
C GLN A 77 -6.49 -20.24 11.82
N ASP A 78 -7.20 -19.11 11.83
CA ASP A 78 -7.70 -18.52 10.58
C ASP A 78 -6.59 -17.81 9.81
N ALA A 79 -5.63 -17.18 10.50
CA ALA A 79 -4.45 -16.62 9.87
C ALA A 79 -3.62 -17.69 9.14
N GLU A 80 -3.42 -18.87 9.75
CA GLU A 80 -2.76 -20.01 9.13
C GLU A 80 -3.50 -20.49 7.87
N LYS A 81 -4.83 -20.60 7.92
CA LYS A 81 -5.63 -20.97 6.73
C LYS A 81 -5.45 -19.98 5.59
N VAL A 82 -5.49 -18.68 5.88
CA VAL A 82 -5.31 -17.64 4.85
C VAL A 82 -3.90 -17.64 4.28
N LEU A 83 -2.87 -17.80 5.13
CA LEU A 83 -1.48 -17.89 4.69
C LEU A 83 -1.25 -19.11 3.80
N ALA A 84 -1.80 -20.28 4.17
CA ALA A 84 -1.72 -21.49 3.35
C ALA A 84 -2.45 -21.33 2.00
N ALA A 85 -3.57 -20.61 1.96
CA ALA A 85 -4.24 -20.27 0.71
C ALA A 85 -3.38 -19.35 -0.16
N LEU A 86 -2.73 -18.34 0.41
CA LEU A 86 -1.80 -17.45 -0.30
C LEU A 86 -0.57 -18.22 -0.84
N ASP A 87 -0.06 -19.21 -0.11
CA ASP A 87 1.00 -20.11 -0.59
C ASP A 87 0.53 -20.88 -1.83
N SER A 88 -0.64 -21.50 -1.78
CA SER A 88 -1.17 -22.25 -2.92
C SER A 88 -1.46 -21.35 -4.14
N GLU A 89 -1.94 -20.12 -3.93
CA GLU A 89 -2.16 -19.15 -5.00
C GLU A 89 -0.84 -18.70 -5.62
N GLN A 90 0.21 -18.55 -4.81
CA GLN A 90 1.53 -18.16 -5.26
C GLN A 90 2.12 -19.16 -6.24
N ASP A 91 2.05 -20.45 -5.93
CA ASP A 91 2.63 -21.49 -6.79
C ASP A 91 1.90 -21.56 -8.13
N LYS A 92 0.57 -21.48 -8.13
CA LYS A 92 -0.22 -21.38 -9.36
C LYS A 92 0.12 -20.13 -10.16
N ALA A 93 0.16 -18.97 -9.51
CA ALA A 93 0.48 -17.72 -10.19
C ALA A 93 1.92 -17.69 -10.74
N ARG A 94 2.87 -18.41 -10.11
CA ARG A 94 4.22 -18.63 -10.67
C ARG A 94 4.18 -19.49 -11.91
N GLU A 95 3.45 -20.60 -11.89
CA GLU A 95 3.31 -21.50 -13.04
C GLU A 95 2.66 -20.77 -14.23
N ASP A 96 1.55 -20.07 -13.98
CA ASP A 96 0.85 -19.27 -14.98
C ASP A 96 1.76 -18.18 -15.55
N ALA A 97 2.46 -17.43 -14.70
CA ALA A 97 3.40 -16.39 -15.14
C ALA A 97 4.56 -16.97 -15.96
N GLN A 98 5.10 -18.15 -15.60
CA GLN A 98 6.15 -18.82 -16.37
C GLN A 98 5.63 -19.24 -17.76
N SER A 99 4.41 -19.76 -17.84
CA SER A 99 3.80 -20.14 -19.11
C SER A 99 3.63 -18.94 -20.04
N GLU A 100 3.13 -17.81 -19.51
CA GLU A 100 2.94 -16.58 -20.26
C GLU A 100 4.28 -15.97 -20.71
N VAL A 101 5.29 -15.94 -19.83
CA VAL A 101 6.64 -15.48 -20.17
C VAL A 101 7.26 -16.34 -21.26
N SER A 102 7.03 -17.66 -21.26
CA SER A 102 7.49 -18.55 -22.32
C SER A 102 6.86 -18.19 -23.67
N VAL A 103 5.55 -17.96 -23.70
CA VAL A 103 4.83 -17.52 -24.91
C VAL A 103 5.36 -16.17 -25.42
N LEU A 104 5.58 -15.20 -24.53
CA LEU A 104 6.14 -13.90 -24.89
C LEU A 104 7.58 -14.01 -25.43
N LYS A 105 8.41 -14.89 -24.85
CA LYS A 105 9.77 -15.16 -25.32
C LYS A 105 9.77 -15.79 -26.72
N GLU A 106 8.84 -16.70 -26.99
CA GLU A 106 8.65 -17.24 -28.35
C GLU A 106 8.24 -16.16 -29.35
N GLN A 107 7.31 -15.28 -28.98
CA GLN A 107 6.89 -14.16 -29.83
C GLN A 107 8.06 -13.21 -30.11
N LEU A 108 8.86 -12.89 -29.09
CA LEU A 108 10.06 -12.07 -29.23
C LEU A 108 11.06 -12.70 -30.21
N SER A 109 11.33 -14.00 -30.07
CA SER A 109 12.21 -14.73 -30.99
C SER A 109 11.71 -14.68 -32.43
N ARG A 110 10.39 -14.79 -32.65
CA ARG A 110 9.79 -14.64 -34.00
C ARG A 110 9.99 -13.23 -34.57
N VAL A 111 9.88 -12.18 -33.75
CA VAL A 111 10.14 -10.80 -34.18
C VAL A 111 11.62 -10.59 -34.51
N GLU A 112 12.53 -11.17 -33.73
CA GLU A 112 13.98 -11.12 -34.00
C GLU A 112 14.36 -11.84 -35.30
N ALA A 113 13.76 -13.01 -35.56
CA ALA A 113 13.93 -13.72 -36.83
C ALA A 113 13.38 -12.91 -38.02
N LYS A 114 12.25 -12.21 -37.85
CA LYS A 114 11.71 -11.29 -38.87
C LYS A 114 12.65 -10.12 -39.13
N LEU A 115 13.29 -9.56 -38.09
CA LEU A 115 14.27 -8.49 -38.24
C LEU A 115 15.51 -8.95 -39.00
N GLN A 116 16.03 -10.15 -38.72
CA GLN A 116 17.14 -10.73 -39.48
C GLN A 116 16.76 -10.94 -40.94
N LYS A 117 15.62 -11.57 -41.21
CA LYS A 117 15.13 -11.80 -42.57
C LYS A 117 14.87 -10.49 -43.33
N LEU A 118 14.38 -9.45 -42.65
CA LEU A 118 14.18 -8.13 -43.25
C LEU A 118 15.51 -7.53 -43.73
N LEU A 119 16.59 -7.70 -42.95
CA LEU A 119 17.93 -7.26 -43.34
C LEU A 119 18.42 -8.02 -44.58
N ASP A 120 18.26 -9.34 -44.61
CA ASP A 120 18.68 -10.17 -45.76
C ASP A 120 17.96 -9.76 -47.06
N ILE A 121 16.64 -9.51 -46.99
CA ILE A 121 15.83 -9.07 -48.14
C ILE A 121 16.29 -7.69 -48.62
N TYR A 122 16.62 -6.77 -47.71
CA TYR A 122 17.16 -5.45 -48.07
C TYR A 122 18.53 -5.55 -48.74
N LEU A 123 19.43 -6.38 -48.20
CA LEU A 123 20.75 -6.62 -48.78
C LEU A 123 20.69 -7.29 -50.16
N ALA A 124 19.65 -8.10 -50.42
CA ALA A 124 19.36 -8.66 -51.73
C ALA A 124 18.78 -7.64 -52.74
N GLY A 125 18.57 -6.38 -52.33
CA GLY A 125 18.07 -5.31 -53.19
C GLY A 125 16.57 -5.38 -53.48
N ALA A 126 15.80 -6.19 -52.74
CA ALA A 126 14.38 -6.41 -52.99
C ALA A 126 13.45 -5.38 -52.31
N LEU A 127 14.01 -4.42 -51.56
CA LEU A 127 13.26 -3.37 -50.84
C LEU A 127 13.91 -2.01 -51.05
N SER A 128 13.09 -0.96 -51.10
CA SER A 128 13.58 0.42 -50.98
C SER A 128 14.05 0.72 -49.55
N THR A 129 14.87 1.76 -49.39
CA THR A 129 15.33 2.22 -48.08
C THR A 129 14.16 2.66 -47.19
N GLU A 130 13.15 3.31 -47.78
CA GLU A 130 11.94 3.77 -47.10
C GLU A 130 11.09 2.59 -46.61
N GLU A 131 10.88 1.57 -47.45
CA GLU A 131 10.14 0.35 -47.09
C GLU A 131 10.83 -0.42 -45.96
N TYR A 132 12.16 -0.57 -46.06
CA TYR A 132 12.97 -1.19 -45.01
C TYR A 132 12.88 -0.41 -43.69
N ALA A 133 13.05 0.93 -43.73
CA ALA A 133 13.00 1.77 -42.54
C ALA A 133 11.65 1.68 -41.82
N ALA A 134 10.55 1.77 -42.57
CA ALA A 134 9.19 1.65 -42.03
C ALA A 134 8.95 0.28 -41.38
N LYS A 135 9.35 -0.81 -42.05
CA LYS A 135 9.16 -2.17 -41.50
C LYS A 135 10.04 -2.44 -40.29
N LYS A 136 11.28 -1.95 -40.31
CA LYS A 136 12.22 -2.06 -39.19
C LYS A 136 11.69 -1.33 -37.96
N GLN A 137 11.18 -0.11 -38.12
CA GLN A 137 10.61 0.66 -37.00
C GLN A 137 9.44 -0.07 -36.35
N SER A 138 8.53 -0.63 -37.15
CA SER A 138 7.39 -1.40 -36.64
C SER A 138 7.85 -2.63 -35.82
N LEU A 139 8.80 -3.41 -36.34
CA LEU A 139 9.32 -4.59 -35.64
C LEU A 139 10.12 -4.24 -34.38
N LEU A 140 10.86 -3.13 -34.39
CA LEU A 140 11.58 -2.66 -33.20
C LEU A 140 10.61 -2.23 -32.09
N SER A 141 9.52 -1.54 -32.44
CA SER A 141 8.47 -1.17 -31.49
C SER A 141 7.83 -2.41 -30.85
N GLU A 142 7.51 -3.41 -31.67
CA GLU A 142 6.98 -4.70 -31.20
C GLU A 142 7.97 -5.42 -30.27
N LYS A 143 9.26 -5.45 -30.63
CA LYS A 143 10.33 -6.02 -29.79
C LYS A 143 10.41 -5.32 -28.43
N VAL A 144 10.43 -3.98 -28.40
CA VAL A 144 10.47 -3.22 -27.14
C VAL A 144 9.26 -3.54 -26.28
N SER A 145 8.05 -3.53 -26.85
CA SER A 145 6.83 -3.83 -26.11
C SER A 145 6.82 -5.26 -25.51
N LEU A 146 7.29 -6.25 -26.26
CA LEU A 146 7.40 -7.63 -25.77
C LEU A 146 8.44 -7.75 -24.65
N SER A 147 9.60 -7.09 -24.79
CA SER A 147 10.64 -7.07 -23.77
C SER A 147 10.20 -6.39 -22.47
N GLU A 148 9.45 -5.29 -22.56
CA GLU A 148 8.86 -4.61 -21.39
C GLU A 148 7.87 -5.52 -20.66
N LYS A 149 6.96 -6.18 -21.39
CA LYS A 149 6.01 -7.13 -20.81
C LYS A 149 6.70 -8.27 -20.08
N ILE A 150 7.71 -8.89 -20.69
CA ILE A 150 8.50 -9.96 -20.05
C ILE A 150 9.12 -9.46 -18.75
N THR A 151 9.76 -8.28 -18.79
CA THR A 151 10.41 -7.69 -17.61
C THR A 151 9.40 -7.40 -16.50
N ASP A 152 8.22 -6.88 -16.83
CA ASP A 152 7.16 -6.61 -15.86
C ASP A 152 6.65 -7.91 -15.18
N PHE A 153 6.46 -8.99 -15.93
CA PHE A 153 6.08 -10.28 -15.35
C PHE A 153 7.18 -10.86 -14.46
N GLU A 154 8.44 -10.83 -14.91
CA GLU A 154 9.59 -11.37 -14.15
C GLU A 154 9.89 -10.57 -12.88
N THR A 155 9.65 -9.25 -12.87
CA THR A 155 9.99 -8.37 -11.74
C THR A 155 8.81 -8.06 -10.80
N LYS A 156 7.59 -7.94 -11.32
CA LYS A 156 6.43 -7.44 -10.57
C LYS A 156 5.31 -8.47 -10.39
N GLY A 157 5.32 -9.59 -11.12
CA GLY A 157 4.18 -10.50 -11.23
C GLY A 157 3.59 -10.96 -9.89
N LEU A 158 4.42 -11.07 -8.85
CA LEU A 158 4.02 -11.54 -7.52
C LEU A 158 4.31 -10.55 -6.39
N SER A 159 4.60 -9.29 -6.74
CA SER A 159 5.00 -8.24 -5.79
C SER A 159 3.95 -7.92 -4.72
N TRP A 160 2.66 -8.24 -4.96
CA TRP A 160 1.56 -7.99 -4.04
C TRP A 160 1.42 -9.06 -2.94
N LEU A 161 1.99 -10.26 -3.12
CA LEU A 161 1.80 -11.39 -2.20
C LEU A 161 2.45 -11.15 -0.84
N GLU A 162 3.67 -10.63 -0.80
CA GLU A 162 4.35 -10.33 0.46
C GLU A 162 3.57 -9.27 1.29
N PRO A 163 3.14 -8.13 0.71
CA PRO A 163 2.22 -7.22 1.39
C PRO A 163 0.95 -7.88 1.92
N ALA A 164 0.35 -8.81 1.18
CA ALA A 164 -0.83 -9.55 1.64
C ALA A 164 -0.51 -10.45 2.85
N ARG A 165 0.64 -11.15 2.84
CA ARG A 165 1.10 -11.95 3.98
C ARG A 165 1.37 -11.10 5.21
N GLU A 166 2.05 -9.97 5.03
CA GLU A 166 2.31 -9.01 6.12
C GLU A 166 1.01 -8.47 6.71
N PHE A 167 0.04 -8.17 5.85
CA PHE A 167 -1.28 -7.73 6.29
C PHE A 167 -1.98 -8.80 7.14
N VAL A 168 -2.02 -10.06 6.70
CA VAL A 168 -2.61 -11.16 7.49
C VAL A 168 -1.89 -11.36 8.83
N LYS A 169 -0.56 -11.33 8.82
CA LYS A 169 0.25 -11.40 10.06
C LYS A 169 -0.08 -10.25 11.01
N SER A 170 -0.27 -9.04 10.48
CA SER A 170 -0.64 -7.89 11.29
C SER A 170 -2.01 -8.08 11.95
N LEU A 171 -3.01 -8.60 11.22
CA LEU A 171 -4.33 -8.88 11.78
C LEU A 171 -4.30 -9.95 12.87
N ASN A 172 -3.41 -10.93 12.77
CA ASN A 172 -3.19 -11.91 13.83
C ASN A 172 -2.53 -11.28 15.07
N GLN A 173 -1.51 -10.44 14.86
CA GLN A 173 -0.84 -9.71 15.95
C GLN A 173 -1.75 -8.69 16.65
N ALA A 174 -2.84 -8.25 16.02
CA ALA A 174 -3.85 -7.40 16.65
C ALA A 174 -4.36 -8.00 17.98
N ALA A 175 -4.42 -9.34 18.09
CA ALA A 175 -4.83 -10.02 19.32
C ALA A 175 -3.94 -9.67 20.53
N ASN A 176 -2.65 -9.39 20.31
CA ASN A 176 -1.74 -8.98 21.38
C ASN A 176 -2.07 -7.57 21.88
N LEU A 177 -2.47 -6.66 20.98
CA LEU A 177 -2.90 -5.30 21.33
C LEU A 177 -4.20 -5.27 22.12
N LEU A 178 -5.06 -6.30 21.96
CA LEU A 178 -6.28 -6.46 22.73
C LEU A 178 -6.01 -6.87 24.18
N SER A 179 -4.95 -7.65 24.41
CA SER A 179 -4.62 -8.19 25.74
C SER A 179 -3.97 -7.15 26.66
N SER A 180 -3.21 -6.21 26.08
CA SER A 180 -2.60 -5.09 26.81
C SER A 180 -2.69 -3.81 25.97
N PRO A 181 -3.83 -3.07 26.04
CA PRO A 181 -4.02 -1.86 25.27
C PRO A 181 -2.92 -0.83 25.52
N ASN A 182 -2.19 -0.51 24.46
CA ASN A 182 -1.17 0.54 24.46
C ASN A 182 -1.50 1.54 23.35
N PRO A 183 -1.98 2.76 23.68
CA PRO A 183 -2.40 3.75 22.70
C PRO A 183 -1.37 4.05 21.60
N SER A 184 -0.07 4.09 21.94
CA SER A 184 1.00 4.35 20.98
C SER A 184 1.16 3.18 19.98
N ALA A 185 1.15 1.94 20.50
CA ALA A 185 1.22 0.74 19.67
C ALA A 185 -0.03 0.60 18.78
N MET A 186 -1.22 0.91 19.30
CA MET A 186 -2.48 0.92 18.55
C MET A 186 -2.45 1.95 17.42
N THR A 187 -1.90 3.15 17.64
CA THR A 187 -1.72 4.14 16.57
C THR A 187 -0.82 3.63 15.45
N THR A 188 0.31 3.02 15.78
CA THR A 188 1.22 2.44 14.78
C THR A 188 0.52 1.34 13.99
N PHE A 189 -0.22 0.48 14.68
CA PHE A 189 -0.98 -0.59 14.06
C PHE A 189 -2.06 -0.06 13.10
N LEU A 190 -2.90 0.87 13.54
CA LEU A 190 -3.98 1.46 12.74
C LEU A 190 -3.47 2.10 11.45
N LYS A 191 -2.31 2.77 11.49
CA LYS A 191 -1.67 3.36 10.31
C LYS A 191 -1.28 2.32 9.24
N ASN A 192 -0.98 1.10 9.67
CA ASN A 192 -0.56 0.03 8.76
C ASN A 192 -1.76 -0.72 8.18
N ILE A 193 -2.84 -0.88 8.94
CA ILE A 193 -3.98 -1.71 8.54
C ILE A 193 -5.13 -0.95 7.88
N GLY A 194 -5.10 0.37 7.86
CA GLY A 194 -6.22 1.15 7.34
C GLY A 194 -5.88 2.61 7.04
N SER A 195 -6.88 3.30 6.52
CA SER A 195 -6.83 4.73 6.23
C SER A 195 -8.12 5.40 6.66
N ASN A 196 -8.12 6.74 6.74
CA ASN A 196 -9.31 7.54 7.02
C ASN A 196 -10.03 7.16 8.33
N HIS A 197 -9.28 7.03 9.43
CA HIS A 197 -9.85 6.70 10.72
C HIS A 197 -10.78 7.81 11.22
N ILE A 198 -12.05 7.46 11.37
CA ILE A 198 -13.11 8.37 11.81
C ILE A 198 -13.47 8.05 13.25
N VAL A 199 -13.70 9.10 14.05
CA VAL A 199 -14.20 8.99 15.43
C VAL A 199 -15.48 9.80 15.59
N ASN A 200 -16.43 9.19 16.31
CA ASN A 200 -17.62 9.85 16.85
C ASN A 200 -17.27 10.30 18.28
N SER A 201 -17.39 11.59 18.56
CA SER A 201 -17.02 12.18 19.86
C SER A 201 -18.19 12.46 20.78
#